data_AF-A0A0A2LF00-F1
#
_entry.id   AF-A0A0A2LF00-F1
#
_cell.length_a   1.000
_cell.length_b   1.000
_cell.length_c   1.000
_cell.angle_alpha   90.00
_cell.angle_beta   90.00
_cell.angle_gamma   90.00
#
_symmetry.space_group_name_H-M   'P 1'
#
loop_
_entity.id
_entity.type
_entity.pdbx_description
1 polymer ?
#
loop_
_entity_poly.entity_id
_entity_poly.type
_entity_poly.pdbx_seq_one_letter_code
_entity_poly.pdbx_strand_id
1 'polypeptide(L)'
;MQINNNITHQIVELSEIKKGYNQYLRSYEAQQDVENYTYILEQKALVSARLKQLYTKLAQQQATQQHNPAPVRYTKYTPCSNEQSAILHFNNDKRFSITE
;
A
#
# COMPACT_ATOMS: atom_id res chain seq x y z
N MET A 1 0.72 -12.16 -8.45
CA MET A 1 0.40 -10.84 -7.87
C MET A 1 -0.02 -9.90 -9.01
N GLN A 2 -1.32 -9.72 -9.26
CA GLN A 2 -1.82 -8.88 -10.38
C GLN A 2 -3.02 -7.99 -9.98
N ILE A 3 -3.18 -7.68 -8.70
CA ILE A 3 -4.38 -6.97 -8.19
C ILE A 3 -4.14 -5.45 -8.05
N ASN A 4 -2.88 -4.99 -8.05
CA ASN A 4 -2.54 -3.60 -7.70
C ASN A 4 -2.62 -2.60 -8.86
N ASN A 5 -2.61 -3.06 -10.13
CA ASN A 5 -2.58 -2.15 -11.28
C ASN A 5 -3.93 -1.48 -11.56
N ASN A 6 -5.04 -2.05 -11.09
CA ASN A 6 -6.37 -1.54 -11.43
C ASN A 6 -6.70 -0.25 -10.65
N ILE A 7 -6.45 -0.23 -9.33
CA ILE A 7 -6.77 0.93 -8.49
C ILE A 7 -5.87 2.13 -8.84
N THR A 8 -4.56 1.90 -9.05
CA THR A 8 -3.62 2.96 -9.43
C THR A 8 -3.95 3.53 -10.80
N HIS A 9 -4.31 2.70 -11.79
CA HIS A 9 -4.75 3.17 -13.10
C HIS A 9 -6.01 4.04 -13.00
N GLN A 10 -7.02 3.58 -12.27
CA GLN A 10 -8.26 4.35 -12.05
C GLN A 10 -7.99 5.70 -11.37
N ILE A 11 -7.03 5.76 -10.43
CA ILE A 11 -6.62 7.01 -9.79
C ILE A 11 -6.03 7.97 -10.81
N VAL A 12 -5.16 7.50 -11.70
CA VAL A 12 -4.55 8.33 -12.74
C VAL A 12 -5.61 8.87 -13.70
N GLU A 13 -6.48 8.00 -14.23
CA GLU A 13 -7.56 8.40 -15.15
C GLU A 13 -8.48 9.46 -14.53
N LEU A 14 -8.97 9.23 -13.31
CA LEU A 14 -9.84 10.18 -12.63
C LEU A 14 -9.13 11.49 -12.27
N SER A 15 -7.82 11.46 -12.04
CA SER A 15 -7.02 12.67 -11.80
C SER A 15 -6.90 13.54 -13.05
N GLU A 16 -6.69 12.91 -14.21
CA GLU A 16 -6.66 13.63 -15.49
C GLU A 16 -8.04 14.18 -15.86
N ILE A 17 -9.12 13.43 -15.64
CA ILE A 17 -10.49 13.92 -15.82
C ILE A 17 -10.76 15.14 -14.93
N LYS A 18 -10.39 15.07 -13.65
CA LYS A 18 -10.53 16.20 -12.72
C LYS A 18 -9.73 17.42 -13.17
N LYS A 19 -8.54 17.22 -13.73
CA LYS A 19 -7.71 18.29 -14.30
C LYS A 19 -8.40 18.93 -15.51
N GLY A 20 -8.97 18.13 -16.40
CA GLY A 20 -9.81 18.59 -17.52
C GLY A 20 -10.99 19.45 -17.05
N TYR A 21 -11.74 19.00 -16.05
CA TYR A 21 -12.82 19.80 -15.46
C TYR A 21 -12.32 21.12 -14.87
N ASN A 22 -11.20 21.13 -14.14
CA ASN A 22 -10.65 22.38 -13.62
C ASN A 22 -10.19 23.34 -14.74
N GLN A 23 -9.68 22.80 -15.86
CA GLN A 23 -9.30 23.61 -17.00
C GLN A 23 -10.52 24.24 -17.65
N TYR A 24 -11.58 23.47 -17.90
CA TYR A 24 -12.84 23.98 -18.44
C TYR A 24 -13.46 25.03 -17.52
N LEU A 25 -13.58 24.77 -16.22
CA LEU A 25 -14.19 25.71 -15.26
C LEU A 25 -13.44 27.06 -15.14
N ARG A 26 -12.21 27.15 -15.66
CA ARG A 26 -11.40 28.37 -15.74
C ARG A 26 -11.49 29.07 -17.09
N SER A 27 -12.09 28.44 -18.10
CA SER A 27 -12.23 29.01 -19.43
C SER A 27 -13.31 30.08 -19.45
N TYR A 28 -13.21 30.97 -20.44
CA TYR A 28 -14.23 31.99 -20.69
C TYR A 28 -15.57 31.37 -21.14
N GLU A 29 -15.51 30.27 -21.90
CA GLU A 29 -16.69 29.53 -22.36
C GLU A 29 -17.56 29.06 -21.18
N ALA A 30 -16.92 28.59 -20.11
CA ALA A 30 -17.60 28.14 -18.91
C ALA A 30 -18.29 29.28 -18.13
N GLN A 31 -17.91 30.54 -18.37
CA GLN A 31 -18.60 31.71 -17.79
C GLN A 31 -19.88 32.07 -18.55
N GLN A 32 -19.97 31.69 -19.83
CA GLN A 32 -21.12 31.95 -20.68
C GLN A 32 -22.17 30.83 -20.60
N ASP A 33 -21.73 29.58 -20.42
CA ASP A 33 -22.59 28.41 -20.34
C ASP A 33 -22.81 27.95 -18.89
N VAL A 34 -23.81 28.57 -18.24
CA VAL A 34 -24.12 28.34 -16.82
C VAL A 34 -24.60 26.91 -16.55
N GLU A 35 -25.39 26.32 -17.47
CA GLU A 35 -25.91 24.96 -17.33
C GLU A 35 -24.76 23.94 -17.37
N ASN A 36 -23.88 24.05 -18.35
CA ASN A 36 -22.74 23.16 -18.45
C ASN A 36 -21.71 23.39 -17.32
N TYR A 37 -21.52 24.63 -16.87
CA TYR A 37 -20.69 24.95 -15.72
C TYR A 37 -21.16 24.24 -14.44
N THR A 38 -22.47 24.33 -14.14
CA THR A 38 -23.05 23.67 -12.96
C THR A 38 -22.97 22.15 -13.06
N TYR A 39 -23.25 21.58 -14.22
CA TYR A 39 -23.08 20.15 -14.48
C TYR A 39 -21.64 19.68 -14.24
N ILE A 40 -20.65 20.40 -14.80
CA ILE A 40 -19.24 20.03 -14.64
C ILE A 40 -18.77 20.20 -13.18
N LEU A 41 -19.31 21.17 -12.44
CA LEU A 41 -19.06 21.28 -11.00
C LEU A 41 -19.55 20.06 -10.21
N GLU A 42 -20.75 19.59 -10.48
CA GLU A 42 -21.31 18.39 -9.85
C GLU A 42 -20.48 17.14 -10.19
N GLN A 43 -20.15 16.96 -11.47
CA GLN A 43 -19.31 15.83 -11.91
C GLN A 43 -17.91 15.87 -11.27
N LYS A 44 -17.31 17.06 -11.15
CA LYS A 44 -16.04 17.25 -10.44
C LYS A 44 -16.15 16.87 -8.96
N ALA A 45 -17.27 17.15 -8.31
CA ALA A 45 -17.51 16.75 -6.93
C ALA A 45 -17.59 15.22 -6.80
N LEU A 46 -18.31 14.55 -7.70
CA LEU A 46 -18.40 13.08 -7.78
C LEU A 46 -17.03 12.44 -8.01
N VAL A 47 -16.26 12.93 -8.97
CA VAL A 47 -14.89 12.45 -9.25
C VAL A 47 -13.99 12.64 -8.02
N SER A 48 -14.10 13.78 -7.32
CA SER A 48 -13.32 14.05 -6.12
C SER A 48 -13.69 13.11 -4.97
N ALA A 49 -14.98 12.80 -4.79
CA ALA A 49 -15.43 11.82 -3.81
C ALA A 49 -14.91 10.41 -4.15
N ARG A 50 -14.96 10.03 -5.43
CA ARG A 50 -14.46 8.72 -5.89
C ARG A 50 -12.96 8.57 -5.70
N LEU A 51 -12.18 9.60 -6.03
CA LEU A 51 -10.74 9.61 -5.79
C LEU A 51 -10.39 9.39 -4.32
N LYS A 52 -11.09 10.08 -3.40
CA LYS A 52 -10.91 9.87 -1.95
C LYS A 52 -11.13 8.39 -1.58
N GLN A 53 -12.21 7.79 -2.07
CA GLN A 53 -12.49 6.37 -1.81
C GLN A 53 -11.37 5.45 -2.33
N LEU A 54 -10.85 5.71 -3.54
CA LEU A 54 -9.77 4.90 -4.12
C LEU A 54 -8.46 5.03 -3.31
N TYR A 55 -8.10 6.25 -2.88
CA TYR A 55 -6.92 6.45 -2.02
C TYR A 55 -7.09 5.77 -0.66
N THR A 56 -8.27 5.81 -0.04
CA THR A 56 -8.55 5.08 1.21
C THR A 56 -8.42 3.57 1.00
N LYS A 57 -8.96 3.02 -0.09
CA LYS A 57 -8.81 1.59 -0.42
C LYS A 57 -7.36 1.20 -0.62
N LEU A 58 -6.57 2.03 -1.30
CA LEU A 58 -5.14 1.80 -1.52
C LEU A 58 -4.39 1.77 -0.18
N ALA A 59 -4.65 2.73 0.70
CA ALA A 59 -4.04 2.79 2.03
C ALA A 59 -4.38 1.55 2.88
N GLN A 60 -5.65 1.10 2.85
CA GLN A 60 -6.08 -0.11 3.54
C GLN A 60 -5.35 -1.35 3.02
N GLN A 61 -5.23 -1.52 1.70
CA GLN A 61 -4.50 -2.65 1.10
C GLN A 61 -3.03 -2.67 1.50
N GLN A 62 -2.38 -1.51 1.59
CA GLN A 62 -1.00 -1.40 2.03
C GLN A 62 -0.85 -1.78 3.51
N ALA A 63 -1.78 -1.34 4.37
CA ALA A 63 -1.79 -1.71 5.78
C ALA A 63 -1.96 -3.22 6.00
N THR A 64 -2.82 -3.90 5.22
CA THR A 64 -3.00 -5.36 5.32
C THR A 64 -1.75 -6.14 4.89
N GLN A 65 -0.97 -5.61 3.94
CA GLN A 65 0.29 -6.24 3.52
C GLN A 65 1.38 -6.13 4.60
N GLN A 66 1.42 -5.02 5.35
CA GLN A 66 2.39 -4.83 6.43
C GLN A 66 2.09 -5.67 7.68
N HIS A 67 0.83 -6.06 7.88
CA HIS A 67 0.40 -6.77 9.10
C HIS A 67 0.47 -8.30 9.02
N ASN A 68 0.93 -8.87 7.91
CA ASN A 68 1.28 -10.28 7.84
C ASN A 68 2.78 -10.43 8.13
N PRO A 69 3.22 -10.54 9.41
CA PRO A 69 4.55 -11.04 9.67
C PRO A 69 4.60 -12.41 8.97
N ALA A 70 5.54 -12.57 8.04
CA ALA A 70 5.81 -13.87 7.46
C ALA A 70 5.90 -14.86 8.63
N PRO A 71 5.19 -16.00 8.60
CA PRO A 71 5.33 -16.97 9.68
C PRO A 71 6.82 -17.31 9.72
N VAL A 72 7.48 -16.91 10.81
CA VAL A 72 8.86 -17.30 11.07
C VAL A 72 8.79 -18.82 11.11
N ARG A 73 9.15 -19.45 9.99
CA ARG A 73 9.37 -20.88 9.94
C ARG A 73 10.60 -21.10 10.79
N TYR A 74 10.39 -21.35 12.07
CA TYR A 74 11.34 -22.15 12.84
C TYR A 74 11.38 -23.48 12.11
N THR A 75 12.28 -23.61 11.14
CA THR A 75 12.74 -24.93 10.73
C THR A 75 13.21 -25.55 12.03
N LYS A 76 12.55 -26.63 12.47
CA LYS A 76 13.06 -27.44 13.59
C LYS A 76 14.40 -27.98 13.10
N TYR A 77 15.46 -27.22 13.35
CA TYR A 77 16.81 -27.61 13.00
C TYR A 77 17.19 -28.71 13.98
N THR A 78 17.26 -29.92 13.47
CA THR A 78 17.79 -31.08 14.19
C THR A 78 19.29 -31.15 13.92
N PRO A 79 20.15 -30.80 14.90
CA PRO A 79 21.60 -30.88 14.71
C PRO A 79 22.02 -32.33 14.47
N CYS A 80 22.98 -32.53 13.58
CA CYS A 80 23.59 -33.84 13.37
C CYS A 80 24.45 -34.25 14.58
N SER A 81 24.83 -35.53 14.66
CA SER A 81 25.57 -36.07 15.82
C SER A 81 26.85 -35.30 16.12
N ASN A 82 27.55 -34.80 15.10
CA ASN A 82 28.78 -34.03 15.27
C ASN A 82 28.50 -32.64 15.84
N GLU A 83 27.42 -32.01 15.39
CA GLU A 83 26.97 -30.71 15.91
C GLU A 83 26.49 -30.83 17.35
N GLN A 84 25.78 -31.91 17.70
CA GLN A 84 25.39 -32.17 19.09
C GLN A 84 26.59 -32.29 20.02
N SER A 85 27.63 -33.03 19.60
CA SER A 85 28.88 -33.13 20.36
C SER A 85 29.57 -31.77 20.49
N ALA A 86 29.64 -30.99 19.41
CA ALA A 86 30.24 -29.66 19.43
C ALA A 86 29.47 -28.69 20.36
N ILE A 87 28.13 -28.71 20.31
CA ILE A 87 27.26 -27.93 21.20
C ILE A 87 27.47 -28.34 22.66
N LEU A 88 27.57 -29.64 22.95
CA LEU A 88 27.82 -30.14 24.30
C LEU A 88 29.17 -29.66 24.84
N HIS A 89 30.23 -29.73 24.03
CA HIS A 89 31.56 -29.24 24.40
C HIS A 89 31.57 -27.73 24.63
N PHE A 90 30.86 -26.96 23.78
CA PHE A 90 30.72 -25.52 23.93
C PHE A 90 29.98 -25.13 25.22
N ASN A 91 28.85 -25.79 25.52
CA ASN A 91 28.06 -25.51 26.72
C ASN A 91 28.76 -25.91 28.02
N ASN A 92 29.64 -26.92 27.97
CA ASN A 92 30.45 -27.35 29.11
C ASN A 92 31.72 -26.49 29.30
N ASP A 93 32.06 -25.63 28.34
CA ASP A 93 33.20 -24.73 28.45
C ASP A 93 32.83 -23.50 29.30
N LYS A 94 33.32 -23.48 30.54
CA LYS A 94 33.10 -22.40 31.52
C LYS A 94 33.68 -21.05 31.07
N ARG A 95 34.52 -21.02 30.02
CA ARG A 95 35.08 -19.78 29.46
C ARG A 95 34.03 -18.92 28.74
N PHE A 96 32.93 -19.54 28.29
CA PHE A 96 31.83 -18.88 27.60
C PHE A 96 30.58 -18.77 28.49
N SER A 97 30.74 -18.55 29.79
CA SER A 97 29.62 -18.18 30.66
C SER A 97 29.06 -16.85 30.17
N ILE A 98 27.90 -16.89 29.54
CA ILE A 98 27.13 -15.68 29.22
C ILE A 98 26.62 -15.15 30.56
N THR A 99 27.40 -14.29 31.21
CA THR A 99 26.92 -13.46 32.31
C THR A 99 26.29 -12.20 31.69
N GLU A 100 25.03 -11.94 32.02
CA GLU A 100 24.32 -10.69 31.71
C GLU A 100 25.05 -9.45 32.26
#